data_AF-A0A4P9XHV3-F1
#
_entry.id   AF-A0A4P9XHV3-F1
#
_cell.length_a   1.000
_cell.length_b   1.000
_cell.length_c   1.000
_cell.angle_alpha   90.00
_cell.angle_beta   90.00
_cell.angle_gamma   90.00
#
_symmetry.space_group_name_H-M   'P 1'
#
loop_
_entity.id
_entity.type
_entity.pdbx_description
1 polymer ?
#
loop_
_entity_poly.entity_id
_entity_poly.type
_entity_poly.pdbx_seq_one_letter_code
_entity_poly.pdbx_strand_id
1 'polypeptide(L)'
;NILVMDVEGVDGQERGEDKLVERRSALFSLAIAEVFVINVYEVVIGLHNGANIELLKTVFEANLRLSSKESKSCKTLIFFVIRDYSEQTPMDIHKQNMRATMETIWSAVPKPQGQEKSLFSDFFDCMFVGLPHKVFLPGQFDTAVDQLRLRFTEESNSDYVFKPCYHRKVPIDGLSHYSSTVWDAIVSDRHLDLPAQHKLLAQHRCGIIYSEADAKLKENLAETKEQLYSGQMVCDLRKEMKKAFDDAMALFDAGASGYQAEIYSETRSNLQSHFHKQMAPLFSVQLKALATQMADRFEEEMDKLHMEPTRYYYETADKICVSTLDEFEKQAEGRWHSIHYAHSDYGQMHNTYCLL
;
A
#
# COMPACT_ATOMS: atom_id res chain seq x y z
N ASN A 1 -7.96 14.68 -2.79
CA ASN A 1 -7.10 15.32 -3.81
C ASN A 1 -7.50 14.82 -5.19
N ILE A 2 -7.59 15.70 -6.18
CA ILE A 2 -7.88 15.35 -7.57
C ILE A 2 -6.61 15.62 -8.37
N LEU A 3 -6.11 14.61 -9.09
CA LEU A 3 -4.99 14.74 -10.01
C LEU A 3 -5.55 14.79 -11.43
N VAL A 4 -5.10 15.77 -12.21
CA VAL A 4 -5.52 15.97 -13.59
C VAL A 4 -4.32 15.76 -14.50
N MET A 5 -4.50 14.92 -15.51
CA MET A 5 -3.50 14.68 -16.55
C MET A 5 -4.05 15.24 -17.87
N ASP A 6 -3.32 16.19 -18.44
CA ASP A 6 -3.59 16.69 -19.78
C ASP A 6 -2.85 15.81 -20.79
N VAL A 7 -3.57 15.34 -21.80
CA VAL A 7 -3.07 14.41 -22.81
C VAL A 7 -3.20 15.08 -24.15
N GLU A 8 -2.10 15.12 -24.90
CA GLU A 8 -2.06 15.70 -26.23
C GLU A 8 -3.19 15.15 -27.12
N GLY A 9 -3.82 16.05 -27.87
CA GLY A 9 -4.93 15.72 -28.75
C GLY A 9 -4.53 14.70 -29.82
N VAL A 10 -5.51 13.90 -30.20
CA VAL A 10 -5.41 12.94 -31.31
C VAL A 10 -5.67 13.65 -32.64
N ASP A 11 -5.13 13.14 -33.73
CA ASP A 11 -5.37 13.62 -35.10
C ASP A 11 -4.74 15.01 -35.39
N GLY A 12 -3.58 15.28 -34.77
CA GLY A 12 -2.78 16.48 -35.03
C GLY A 12 -2.04 16.40 -36.37
N GLN A 13 -2.24 17.38 -37.25
CA GLN A 13 -1.61 17.43 -38.58
C GLN A 13 -0.06 17.38 -38.52
N GLU A 14 0.52 17.78 -37.40
CA GLU A 14 1.97 17.85 -37.16
C GLU A 14 2.66 16.47 -37.09
N ARG A 15 1.90 15.38 -36.88
CA ARG A 15 2.46 14.03 -36.68
C ARG A 15 2.25 13.06 -37.84
N GLY A 16 1.52 13.46 -38.89
CA GLY A 16 1.30 12.62 -40.08
C GLY A 16 0.59 11.29 -39.76
N GLU A 17 1.08 10.17 -40.32
CA GLU A 17 0.47 8.83 -40.12
C GLU A 17 0.93 8.09 -38.86
N ASP A 18 1.89 8.65 -38.09
CA ASP A 18 2.43 7.97 -36.90
C ASP A 18 1.49 8.10 -35.69
N LYS A 19 0.49 7.21 -35.64
CA LYS A 19 -0.50 7.09 -34.56
C LYS A 19 0.03 6.37 -33.31
N LEU A 20 1.30 6.00 -33.28
CA LEU A 20 1.86 5.20 -32.19
C LEU A 20 1.84 5.95 -30.85
N VAL A 21 2.17 7.25 -30.87
CA VAL A 21 2.17 8.06 -29.64
C VAL A 21 0.75 8.25 -29.11
N GLU A 22 -0.21 8.54 -29.97
CA GLU A 22 -1.63 8.68 -29.60
C GLU A 22 -2.16 7.40 -28.94
N ARG A 23 -1.86 6.25 -29.55
CA ARG A 23 -2.22 4.94 -28.98
C ARG A 23 -1.60 4.75 -27.60
N ARG A 24 -0.28 4.97 -27.45
CA ARG A 24 0.41 4.79 -26.16
C ARG A 24 -0.12 5.72 -25.08
N SER A 25 -0.37 6.99 -25.40
CA SER A 25 -0.93 7.98 -24.48
C SER A 25 -2.35 7.61 -24.04
N ALA A 26 -3.20 7.16 -24.96
CA ALA A 26 -4.56 6.73 -24.62
C ALA A 26 -4.55 5.47 -23.73
N LEU A 27 -3.68 4.51 -24.03
CA LEU A 27 -3.50 3.29 -23.22
C LEU A 27 -3.03 3.61 -21.81
N PHE A 28 -2.01 4.46 -21.69
CA PHE A 28 -1.48 4.90 -20.42
C PHE A 28 -2.54 5.61 -19.57
N SER A 29 -3.29 6.51 -20.22
CA SER A 29 -4.39 7.23 -19.57
C SER A 29 -5.46 6.29 -19.05
N LEU A 30 -5.83 5.27 -19.81
CA LEU A 30 -6.83 4.30 -19.37
C LEU A 30 -6.35 3.43 -18.19
N ALA A 31 -5.08 3.01 -18.21
CA ALA A 31 -4.51 2.14 -17.19
C ALA A 31 -4.39 2.82 -15.82
N ILE A 32 -4.27 4.15 -15.79
CA ILE A 32 -4.03 4.93 -14.56
C ILE A 32 -5.27 5.70 -14.13
N ALA A 33 -6.05 6.24 -15.07
CA ALA A 33 -7.18 7.09 -14.74
C ALA A 33 -8.39 6.28 -14.26
N GLU A 34 -9.11 6.88 -13.33
CA GLU A 34 -10.44 6.45 -12.87
C GLU A 34 -11.54 7.02 -13.79
N VAL A 35 -11.28 8.23 -14.31
CA VAL A 35 -12.17 8.99 -15.18
C VAL A 35 -11.40 9.39 -16.43
N PHE A 36 -11.88 8.93 -17.59
CA PHE A 36 -11.32 9.25 -18.89
C PHE A 36 -12.24 10.26 -19.60
N VAL A 37 -11.80 11.51 -19.68
CA VAL A 37 -12.58 12.60 -20.27
C VAL A 37 -12.36 12.64 -21.77
N ILE A 38 -13.43 12.48 -22.54
CA ILE A 38 -13.41 12.57 -24.00
C ILE A 38 -14.09 13.88 -24.41
N ASN A 39 -13.28 14.82 -24.86
CA ASN A 39 -13.72 16.13 -25.33
C ASN A 39 -14.02 16.09 -26.83
N VAL A 40 -15.29 16.26 -27.23
CA VAL A 40 -15.75 16.15 -28.63
C VAL A 40 -16.65 17.31 -29.00
N TYR A 41 -16.60 17.78 -30.25
CA TYR A 41 -17.56 18.76 -30.76
C TYR A 41 -18.87 18.07 -31.14
N GLU A 42 -20.02 18.74 -30.89
CA GLU A 42 -21.35 18.21 -31.22
C GLU A 42 -21.44 17.79 -32.69
N VAL A 43 -20.87 18.59 -33.61
CA VAL A 43 -20.91 18.33 -35.06
C VAL A 43 -20.22 17.05 -35.50
N VAL A 44 -19.36 16.47 -34.65
CA VAL A 44 -18.65 15.21 -34.92
C VAL A 44 -19.47 14.00 -34.45
N ILE A 45 -20.47 14.21 -33.60
CA ILE A 45 -21.31 13.13 -33.08
C ILE A 45 -22.15 12.54 -34.24
N GLY A 46 -22.08 11.22 -34.39
CA GLY A 46 -22.76 10.49 -35.47
C GLY A 46 -21.96 10.42 -36.79
N LEU A 47 -20.82 11.12 -36.89
CA LEU A 47 -19.89 10.90 -37.99
C LEU A 47 -18.99 9.70 -37.68
N HIS A 48 -18.85 8.81 -38.66
CA HIS A 48 -17.84 7.77 -38.62
C HIS A 48 -16.45 8.40 -38.85
N ASN A 49 -15.84 8.94 -37.80
CA ASN A 49 -14.42 9.29 -37.86
C ASN A 49 -13.59 8.03 -37.59
N GLY A 50 -13.06 7.43 -38.65
CA GLY A 50 -12.31 6.17 -38.59
C GLY A 50 -11.11 6.20 -37.64
N ALA A 51 -10.44 7.35 -37.49
CA ALA A 51 -9.27 7.49 -36.62
C ALA A 51 -9.62 7.35 -35.12
N ASN A 52 -10.69 8.02 -34.67
CA ASN A 52 -11.13 7.96 -33.27
C ASN A 52 -11.71 6.58 -32.91
N ILE A 53 -12.43 5.96 -33.84
CA ILE A 53 -12.98 4.60 -33.67
C ILE A 53 -11.84 3.58 -33.56
N GLU A 54 -10.82 3.69 -34.42
CA GLU A 54 -9.65 2.81 -34.41
C GLU A 54 -8.89 2.94 -33.08
N LEU A 55 -8.68 4.16 -32.59
CA LEU A 55 -8.05 4.40 -31.30
C LEU A 55 -8.86 3.77 -30.15
N LEU A 56 -10.17 4.02 -30.08
CA LEU A 56 -11.04 3.45 -29.05
C LEU A 56 -11.05 1.91 -29.10
N LYS A 57 -10.99 1.32 -30.29
CA LYS A 57 -10.87 -0.13 -30.47
C LYS A 57 -9.59 -0.66 -29.82
N THR A 58 -8.45 -0.03 -30.09
CA THR A 58 -7.15 -0.39 -29.48
C THR A 58 -7.19 -0.22 -27.96
N VAL A 59 -7.80 0.86 -27.47
CA VAL A 59 -7.94 1.16 -26.04
C VAL A 59 -8.79 0.10 -25.33
N PHE A 60 -9.93 -0.28 -25.90
CA PHE A 60 -10.80 -1.33 -25.35
C PHE A 60 -10.14 -2.70 -25.38
N GLU A 61 -9.45 -3.03 -26.46
CA GLU A 61 -8.69 -4.27 -26.57
C GLU A 61 -7.62 -4.39 -25.49
N ALA A 62 -6.86 -3.32 -25.26
CA ALA A 62 -5.89 -3.29 -24.19
C ALA A 62 -6.56 -3.37 -22.82
N ASN A 63 -7.67 -2.66 -22.57
CA ASN A 63 -8.39 -2.76 -21.30
C ASN A 63 -8.80 -4.19 -20.95
N LEU A 64 -9.28 -4.94 -21.95
CA LEU A 64 -9.61 -6.37 -21.81
C LEU A 64 -8.39 -7.20 -21.44
N ARG A 65 -7.24 -6.93 -22.07
CA ARG A 65 -5.97 -7.60 -21.74
C ARG A 65 -5.50 -7.27 -20.32
N LEU A 66 -5.71 -6.03 -19.88
CA LEU A 66 -5.31 -5.53 -18.55
C LEU A 66 -6.19 -6.08 -17.42
N SER A 67 -7.45 -6.34 -17.72
CA SER A 67 -8.43 -6.81 -16.76
C SER A 67 -8.35 -8.33 -16.64
N SER A 68 -7.56 -8.83 -15.69
CA SER A 68 -7.45 -10.28 -15.43
C SER A 68 -8.74 -10.88 -14.86
N LYS A 69 -8.91 -12.20 -15.05
CA LYS A 69 -10.11 -12.98 -14.69
C LYS A 69 -10.45 -13.01 -13.19
N GLU A 70 -9.51 -12.66 -12.31
CA GLU A 70 -9.63 -12.93 -10.87
C GLU A 70 -10.03 -11.72 -10.03
N SER A 71 -10.00 -10.50 -10.58
CA SER A 71 -10.42 -9.31 -9.87
C SER A 71 -11.79 -8.85 -10.37
N LYS A 72 -12.74 -8.63 -9.46
CA LYS A 72 -13.93 -7.81 -9.76
C LYS A 72 -13.40 -6.46 -10.27
N SER A 73 -13.42 -6.27 -11.59
CA SER A 73 -12.65 -5.24 -12.28
C SER A 73 -13.04 -3.85 -11.81
N CYS A 74 -12.05 -3.01 -11.52
CA CYS A 74 -12.28 -1.58 -11.33
C CYS A 74 -12.76 -1.03 -12.67
N LYS A 75 -13.96 -0.45 -12.67
CA LYS A 75 -14.54 0.16 -13.87
C LYS A 75 -13.80 1.46 -14.19
N THR A 76 -13.88 1.91 -15.44
CA THR A 76 -13.43 3.26 -15.80
C THR A 76 -14.63 4.08 -16.22
N LEU A 77 -14.75 5.30 -15.72
CA LEU A 77 -15.78 6.21 -16.21
C LEU A 77 -15.29 6.89 -17.49
N ILE A 78 -15.99 6.70 -18.59
CA ILE A 78 -15.80 7.49 -19.81
C ILE A 78 -16.73 8.71 -19.72
N PHE A 79 -16.15 9.89 -19.54
CA PHE A 79 -16.91 11.13 -19.43
C PHE A 79 -16.82 11.93 -20.73
N PHE A 80 -17.90 11.90 -21.51
CA PHE A 80 -18.03 12.69 -22.72
C PHE A 80 -18.39 14.15 -22.39
N VAL A 81 -17.52 15.06 -22.82
CA VAL A 81 -17.76 16.50 -22.81
C VAL A 81 -18.05 16.93 -24.24
N ILE A 82 -19.32 17.26 -24.49
CA ILE A 82 -19.81 17.69 -25.79
C ILE A 82 -19.67 19.20 -25.88
N ARG A 83 -18.82 19.67 -26.78
CA ARG A 83 -18.50 21.07 -27.02
C ARG A 83 -19.44 21.66 -28.06
N ASP A 84 -19.69 22.95 -27.89
CA ASP A 84 -20.55 23.76 -28.75
C ASP A 84 -21.94 23.15 -28.89
N TYR A 85 -22.45 22.62 -27.77
CA TYR A 85 -23.77 22.00 -27.70
C TYR A 85 -24.85 23.06 -27.95
N SER A 86 -25.60 22.88 -29.03
CA SER A 86 -26.57 23.83 -29.59
C SER A 86 -28.01 23.59 -29.14
N GLU A 87 -28.26 22.52 -28.37
CA GLU A 87 -29.59 22.05 -27.92
C GLU A 87 -30.57 21.69 -29.06
N GLN A 88 -30.16 21.78 -30.33
CA GLN A 88 -30.99 21.38 -31.47
C GLN A 88 -31.32 19.89 -31.44
N THR A 89 -30.35 19.07 -31.04
CA THR A 89 -30.55 17.64 -30.79
C THR A 89 -30.58 17.40 -29.29
N PRO A 90 -31.67 16.84 -28.73
CA PRO A 90 -31.74 16.52 -27.32
C PRO A 90 -30.58 15.63 -26.86
N MET A 91 -29.98 15.98 -25.72
CA MET A 91 -28.86 15.27 -25.12
C MET A 91 -29.08 13.75 -25.02
N ASP A 92 -30.30 13.29 -24.77
CA ASP A 92 -30.59 11.85 -24.65
C ASP A 92 -30.39 11.08 -25.96
N ILE A 93 -30.59 11.74 -27.11
CA ILE A 93 -30.28 11.16 -28.43
C ILE A 93 -28.77 11.00 -28.58
N HIS A 94 -27.99 12.03 -28.21
CA HIS A 94 -26.52 11.96 -28.22
C HIS A 94 -26.01 10.85 -27.31
N LYS A 95 -26.53 10.75 -26.08
CA LYS A 95 -26.20 9.67 -25.13
C LYS A 95 -26.45 8.29 -25.74
N GLN A 96 -27.62 8.09 -26.36
CA GLN A 96 -28.00 6.82 -26.97
C GLN A 96 -27.07 6.47 -28.14
N ASN A 97 -26.82 7.41 -29.05
CA ASN A 97 -25.97 7.20 -30.22
C ASN A 97 -24.52 6.89 -29.84
N MET A 98 -23.95 7.67 -28.92
CA MET A 98 -22.57 7.48 -28.48
C MET A 98 -22.41 6.17 -27.71
N ARG A 99 -23.37 5.80 -26.85
CA ARG A 99 -23.36 4.50 -26.15
C ARG A 99 -23.44 3.34 -27.14
N ALA A 100 -24.36 3.40 -28.11
CA ALA A 100 -24.49 2.38 -29.14
C ALA A 100 -23.20 2.25 -29.98
N THR A 101 -22.53 3.36 -30.27
CA THR A 101 -21.22 3.34 -30.94
C THR A 101 -20.17 2.65 -30.07
N MET A 102 -20.07 2.96 -28.77
CA MET A 102 -19.11 2.30 -27.88
C MET A 102 -19.37 0.80 -27.78
N GLU A 103 -20.63 0.38 -27.67
CA GLU A 103 -21.02 -1.03 -27.64
C GLU A 103 -20.69 -1.74 -28.97
N THR A 104 -20.89 -1.05 -30.10
CA THR A 104 -20.52 -1.56 -31.43
C THR A 104 -19.00 -1.77 -31.53
N ILE A 105 -18.20 -0.78 -31.13
CA ILE A 105 -16.73 -0.90 -31.11
C ILE A 105 -16.31 -2.05 -30.20
N TRP A 106 -16.90 -2.14 -29.00
CA TRP A 106 -16.63 -3.21 -28.03
C TRP A 106 -16.94 -4.60 -28.58
N SER A 107 -18.05 -4.76 -29.30
CA SER A 107 -18.42 -6.04 -29.91
C SER A 107 -17.43 -6.47 -31.01
N ALA A 108 -16.86 -5.51 -31.75
CA ALA A 108 -15.88 -5.73 -32.80
C ALA A 108 -14.44 -6.00 -32.31
N VAL A 109 -14.17 -5.82 -31.01
CA VAL A 109 -12.85 -6.11 -30.41
C VAL A 109 -12.73 -7.63 -30.16
N PRO A 110 -11.59 -8.26 -30.53
CA PRO A 110 -11.32 -9.66 -30.21
C PRO A 110 -11.22 -9.85 -28.69
N LYS A 111 -12.03 -10.77 -28.15
CA LYS A 111 -12.10 -11.02 -26.70
C LYS A 111 -11.23 -12.24 -26.34
N PRO A 112 -10.43 -12.17 -25.26
CA PRO A 112 -9.64 -13.31 -24.81
C PRO A 112 -10.54 -14.42 -24.23
N GLN A 113 -10.00 -15.64 -24.16
CA GLN A 113 -10.73 -16.82 -23.72
C GLN A 113 -11.29 -16.63 -22.30
N GLY A 114 -12.58 -16.85 -22.09
CA GLY A 114 -13.30 -16.64 -20.82
C GLY A 114 -13.92 -15.25 -20.63
N GLN A 115 -13.71 -14.32 -21.56
CA GLN A 115 -14.38 -12.99 -21.58
C GLN A 115 -15.26 -12.80 -22.82
N GLU A 116 -15.60 -13.88 -23.53
CA GLU A 116 -16.31 -13.83 -24.83
C GLU A 116 -17.71 -13.22 -24.70
N LYS A 117 -18.35 -13.38 -23.54
CA LYS A 117 -19.69 -12.84 -23.24
C LYS A 117 -19.66 -11.50 -22.51
N SER A 118 -18.48 -10.90 -22.33
CA SER A 118 -18.35 -9.67 -21.57
C SER A 118 -18.98 -8.47 -22.29
N LEU A 119 -19.69 -7.64 -21.53
CA LEU A 119 -20.36 -6.45 -22.01
C LEU A 119 -19.52 -5.21 -21.76
N PHE A 120 -19.72 -4.19 -22.58
CA PHE A 120 -19.08 -2.89 -22.39
C PHE A 120 -19.35 -2.32 -20.98
N SER A 121 -20.59 -2.49 -20.51
CA SER A 121 -21.05 -2.06 -19.18
C SER A 121 -20.38 -2.77 -18.01
N ASP A 122 -19.65 -3.88 -18.24
CA ASP A 122 -18.93 -4.58 -17.17
C ASP A 122 -17.65 -3.84 -16.79
N PHE A 123 -17.06 -3.11 -17.76
CA PHE A 123 -15.77 -2.42 -17.61
C PHE A 123 -15.89 -0.90 -17.59
N PHE A 124 -16.92 -0.36 -18.24
CA PHE A 124 -17.05 1.08 -18.43
C PHE A 124 -18.44 1.57 -18.03
N ASP A 125 -18.46 2.72 -17.39
CA ASP A 125 -19.66 3.54 -17.27
C ASP A 125 -19.49 4.77 -18.17
N CYS A 126 -20.59 5.35 -18.62
CA CYS A 126 -20.57 6.58 -19.43
C CYS A 126 -21.34 7.71 -18.74
N MET A 127 -20.73 8.89 -18.72
CA MET A 127 -21.38 10.15 -18.33
C MET A 127 -21.22 11.19 -19.43
N PHE A 128 -22.15 12.15 -19.46
CA PHE A 128 -22.27 13.12 -20.53
C PHE A 128 -22.55 14.51 -19.97
N VAL A 129 -21.96 15.52 -20.59
CA VAL A 129 -22.26 16.93 -20.34
C VAL A 129 -22.16 17.70 -21.65
N GLY A 130 -23.10 18.61 -21.88
CA GLY A 130 -23.04 19.56 -22.99
C GLY A 130 -22.53 20.91 -22.48
N LEU A 131 -21.53 21.47 -23.15
CA LEU A 131 -21.04 22.81 -22.91
C LEU A 131 -21.44 23.72 -24.09
N PRO A 132 -22.07 24.88 -23.82
CA PRO A 132 -22.39 25.86 -24.85
C PRO A 132 -21.15 26.37 -25.60
N HIS A 133 -21.36 27.09 -26.69
CA HIS A 133 -20.25 27.62 -27.47
C HIS A 133 -19.45 28.68 -26.69
N LYS A 134 -18.17 28.41 -26.41
CA LYS A 134 -17.32 29.26 -25.54
C LYS A 134 -17.22 30.72 -25.99
N VAL A 135 -17.03 30.96 -27.29
CA VAL A 135 -16.84 32.33 -27.83
C VAL A 135 -18.16 33.08 -28.02
N PHE A 136 -19.20 32.45 -28.56
CA PHE A 136 -20.48 33.11 -28.85
C PHE A 136 -21.43 33.19 -27.65
N LEU A 137 -21.32 32.29 -26.67
CA LEU A 137 -22.17 32.22 -25.48
C LEU A 137 -21.34 32.12 -24.19
N PRO A 138 -20.41 33.06 -23.92
CA PRO A 138 -19.44 32.94 -22.82
C PRO A 138 -20.11 32.82 -21.44
N GLY A 139 -21.14 33.63 -21.16
CA GLY A 139 -21.81 33.58 -19.85
C GLY A 139 -22.55 32.26 -19.58
N GLN A 140 -23.14 31.66 -20.62
CA GLN A 140 -23.77 30.34 -20.48
C GLN A 140 -22.73 29.23 -20.37
N PHE A 141 -21.61 29.35 -21.11
CA PHE A 141 -20.49 28.43 -20.99
C PHE A 141 -19.91 28.44 -19.57
N ASP A 142 -19.63 29.61 -19.00
CA ASP A 142 -19.08 29.74 -17.65
C ASP A 142 -20.05 29.16 -16.61
N THR A 143 -21.36 29.44 -16.73
CA THR A 143 -22.38 28.85 -15.86
C THR A 143 -22.42 27.32 -15.97
N ALA A 144 -22.32 26.77 -17.18
CA ALA A 144 -22.30 25.33 -17.39
C ALA A 144 -21.02 24.68 -16.85
N VAL A 145 -19.87 25.36 -16.94
CA VAL A 145 -18.61 24.91 -16.34
C VAL A 145 -18.67 24.95 -14.81
N ASP A 146 -19.29 25.99 -14.23
CA ASP A 146 -19.52 26.07 -12.79
C ASP A 146 -20.42 24.93 -12.29
N GLN A 147 -21.47 24.58 -13.04
CA GLN A 147 -22.31 23.42 -12.74
C GLN A 147 -21.54 22.10 -12.88
N LEU A 148 -20.69 21.98 -13.92
CA LEU A 148 -19.83 20.81 -14.10
C LEU A 148 -18.85 20.64 -12.94
N ARG A 149 -18.28 21.74 -12.41
CA ARG A 149 -17.41 21.71 -11.23
C ARG A 149 -18.08 21.00 -10.05
N LEU A 150 -19.36 21.28 -9.80
CA LEU A 150 -20.12 20.66 -8.68
C LEU A 150 -20.14 19.13 -8.77
N ARG A 151 -20.17 18.57 -9.99
CA ARG A 151 -20.12 17.10 -10.19
C ARG A 151 -18.79 16.47 -9.77
N PHE A 152 -17.71 17.26 -9.68
CA PHE A 152 -16.39 16.80 -9.23
C PHE A 152 -16.11 17.15 -7.77
N THR A 153 -16.79 18.15 -7.20
CA THR A 153 -16.49 18.66 -5.85
C THR A 153 -17.54 18.33 -4.80
N GLU A 154 -18.80 18.09 -5.18
CA GLU A 154 -19.91 17.83 -4.26
C GLU A 154 -20.36 16.37 -4.32
N GLU A 155 -20.00 15.59 -3.30
CA GLU A 155 -20.37 14.16 -3.20
C GLU A 155 -21.89 13.93 -3.14
N SER A 156 -22.67 14.91 -2.68
CA SER A 156 -24.13 14.85 -2.64
C SER A 156 -24.80 15.06 -4.01
N ASN A 157 -24.05 15.42 -5.04
CA ASN A 157 -24.58 15.63 -6.37
C ASN A 157 -25.07 14.29 -6.95
N SER A 158 -26.27 14.26 -7.54
CA SER A 158 -26.82 13.06 -8.17
C SER A 158 -25.95 12.51 -9.29
N ASP A 159 -25.19 13.38 -9.95
CA ASP A 159 -24.25 13.07 -11.02
C ASP A 159 -22.79 13.22 -10.55
N TYR A 160 -22.51 12.89 -9.29
CA TYR A 160 -21.14 12.89 -8.79
C TYR A 160 -20.26 11.89 -9.57
N VAL A 161 -19.09 12.38 -10.00
CA VAL A 161 -18.22 11.70 -10.97
C VAL A 161 -17.46 10.53 -10.33
N PHE A 162 -16.88 10.73 -9.14
CA PHE A 162 -16.01 9.73 -8.54
C PHE A 162 -16.82 8.67 -7.79
N LYS A 163 -16.59 7.40 -8.10
CA LYS A 163 -17.22 6.27 -7.40
C LYS A 163 -16.16 5.29 -6.92
N PRO A 164 -16.38 4.59 -5.78
CA PRO A 164 -15.42 3.61 -5.27
C PRO A 164 -15.07 2.49 -6.25
N CYS A 165 -15.98 2.16 -7.18
CA CYS A 165 -15.75 1.15 -8.21
C CYS A 165 -14.75 1.59 -9.30
N TYR A 166 -14.40 2.88 -9.38
CA TYR A 166 -13.41 3.40 -10.32
C TYR A 166 -12.00 3.43 -9.75
N HIS A 167 -11.87 3.33 -8.42
CA HIS A 167 -10.60 3.52 -7.73
C HIS A 167 -9.61 2.38 -7.99
N ARG A 168 -8.41 2.71 -8.47
CA ARG A 168 -7.36 1.73 -8.81
C ARG A 168 -6.63 1.14 -7.60
N LYS A 169 -6.91 1.61 -6.38
CA LYS A 169 -6.28 1.14 -5.13
C LYS A 169 -4.75 1.24 -5.16
N VAL A 170 -4.22 2.29 -5.80
CA VAL A 170 -2.79 2.64 -5.75
C VAL A 170 -2.63 3.79 -4.76
N PRO A 171 -1.92 3.59 -3.64
CA PRO A 171 -1.53 4.67 -2.75
C PRO A 171 -0.75 5.76 -3.48
N ILE A 172 -0.92 7.02 -3.05
CA ILE A 172 -0.35 8.19 -3.74
C ILE A 172 1.19 8.19 -3.79
N ASP A 173 1.84 7.66 -2.76
CA ASP A 173 3.29 7.50 -2.68
C ASP A 173 3.82 6.44 -3.66
N GLY A 174 2.98 5.48 -4.05
CA GLY A 174 3.28 4.47 -5.06
C GLY A 174 2.94 4.88 -6.49
N LEU A 175 2.19 5.98 -6.68
CA LEU A 175 1.62 6.34 -7.99
C LEU A 175 2.69 6.61 -9.05
N SER A 176 3.79 7.29 -8.69
CA SER A 176 4.88 7.59 -9.63
C SER A 176 5.55 6.32 -10.15
N HIS A 177 5.88 5.38 -9.24
CA HIS A 177 6.49 4.10 -9.63
C HIS A 177 5.52 3.26 -10.46
N TYR A 178 4.25 3.16 -10.05
CA TYR A 178 3.21 2.49 -10.82
C TYR A 178 3.10 3.05 -12.24
N SER A 179 3.05 4.38 -12.36
CA SER A 179 2.95 5.07 -13.64
C SER A 179 4.17 4.77 -14.52
N SER A 180 5.38 4.86 -13.98
CA SER A 180 6.61 4.52 -14.73
C SER A 180 6.57 3.10 -15.27
N THR A 181 6.22 2.12 -14.43
CA THR A 181 6.21 0.72 -14.83
C THR A 181 5.13 0.41 -15.88
N VAL A 182 3.96 1.04 -15.76
CA VAL A 182 2.91 0.97 -16.77
C VAL A 182 3.39 1.55 -18.10
N TRP A 183 4.04 2.72 -18.06
CA TRP A 183 4.59 3.37 -19.26
C TRP A 183 5.67 2.51 -19.94
N ASP A 184 6.62 1.97 -19.16
CA ASP A 184 7.71 1.14 -19.68
C ASP A 184 7.21 -0.12 -20.37
N ALA A 185 6.16 -0.74 -19.82
CA ALA A 185 5.51 -1.89 -20.42
C ALA A 185 4.78 -1.53 -21.73
N ILE A 186 4.11 -0.37 -21.79
CA ILE A 186 3.46 0.15 -23.00
C ILE A 186 4.49 0.47 -24.10
N VAL A 187 5.59 1.13 -23.74
CA VAL A 187 6.66 1.49 -24.68
C VAL A 187 7.36 0.25 -25.22
N SER A 188 7.57 -0.76 -24.37
CA SER A 188 8.23 -2.01 -24.75
C SER A 188 7.32 -2.99 -25.52
N ASP A 189 6.04 -2.64 -25.74
CA ASP A 189 5.00 -3.51 -26.30
C ASP A 189 4.93 -4.88 -25.60
N ARG A 190 5.27 -4.90 -24.31
CA ARG A 190 5.23 -6.11 -23.48
C ARG A 190 3.81 -6.30 -22.98
N HIS A 191 3.45 -7.55 -22.71
CA HIS A 191 2.16 -7.86 -22.10
C HIS A 191 2.04 -7.11 -20.76
N LEU A 192 1.10 -6.17 -20.70
CA LEU A 192 0.84 -5.36 -19.51
C LEU A 192 -0.22 -6.10 -18.66
N ASP A 193 0.22 -6.62 -17.52
CA ASP A 193 -0.62 -7.28 -16.51
C ASP A 193 -0.70 -6.39 -15.26
N LEU A 194 -1.77 -5.59 -15.15
CA LEU A 194 -1.92 -4.63 -14.03
C LEU A 194 -1.93 -5.32 -12.66
N PRO A 195 -2.70 -6.40 -12.41
CA PRO A 195 -2.62 -7.13 -11.14
C PRO A 195 -1.19 -7.52 -10.74
N ALA A 196 -0.39 -8.02 -11.69
CA ALA A 196 1.01 -8.34 -11.44
C ALA A 196 1.82 -7.08 -11.08
N GLN A 197 1.57 -5.95 -11.77
CA GLN A 197 2.23 -4.67 -11.44
C GLN A 197 1.83 -4.13 -10.06
N HIS A 198 0.56 -4.24 -9.66
CA HIS A 198 0.14 -3.87 -8.31
C HIS A 198 0.83 -4.73 -7.24
N LYS A 199 0.97 -6.03 -7.50
CA LYS A 199 1.66 -6.97 -6.61
C LYS A 199 3.14 -6.60 -6.47
N LEU A 200 3.80 -6.34 -7.60
CA LEU A 200 5.21 -5.96 -7.64
C LEU A 200 5.46 -4.62 -6.93
N LEU A 201 4.62 -3.61 -7.19
CA LEU A 201 4.67 -2.32 -6.50
C LEU A 201 4.53 -2.49 -4.99
N ALA A 202 3.53 -3.26 -4.55
CA ALA A 202 3.30 -3.51 -3.14
C ALA A 202 4.50 -4.20 -2.48
N GLN A 203 5.10 -5.22 -3.13
CA GLN A 203 6.32 -5.87 -2.63
C GLN A 203 7.48 -4.89 -2.50
N HIS A 204 7.74 -4.09 -3.53
CA HIS A 204 8.83 -3.13 -3.53
C HIS A 204 8.65 -2.05 -2.46
N ARG A 205 7.45 -1.44 -2.37
CA ARG A 205 7.15 -0.39 -1.38
C ARG A 205 7.15 -0.92 0.04
N CYS A 206 6.51 -2.06 0.30
CA CYS A 206 6.58 -2.72 1.61
C CYS A 206 8.03 -3.06 1.99
N GLY A 207 8.89 -3.43 1.03
CA GLY A 207 10.32 -3.67 1.28
C GLY A 207 11.13 -2.43 1.64
N ILE A 208 10.82 -1.27 1.03
CA ILE A 208 11.43 0.01 1.41
C ILE A 208 11.00 0.38 2.83
N ILE A 209 9.70 0.35 3.11
CA ILE A 209 9.15 0.71 4.43
C ILE A 209 9.64 -0.27 5.51
N TYR A 210 9.80 -1.55 5.17
CA TYR A 210 10.44 -2.55 6.04
C TYR A 210 11.85 -2.09 6.45
N SER A 211 12.65 -1.63 5.49
CA SER A 211 14.03 -1.20 5.73
C SER A 211 14.08 0.09 6.55
N GLU A 212 13.14 1.02 6.33
CA GLU A 212 12.99 2.23 7.14
C GLU A 212 12.58 1.91 8.59
N ALA A 213 11.63 1.00 8.79
CA ALA A 213 11.21 0.54 10.11
C ALA A 213 12.36 -0.18 10.85
N ASP A 214 13.15 -0.99 10.14
CA ASP A 214 14.33 -1.65 10.71
C ASP A 214 15.41 -0.64 11.11
N ALA A 215 15.68 0.36 10.28
CA ALA A 215 16.57 1.46 10.63
C ALA A 215 16.07 2.22 11.86
N LYS A 216 14.76 2.47 11.94
CA LYS A 216 14.14 3.17 13.08
C LYS A 216 14.27 2.39 14.39
N LEU A 217 14.07 1.07 14.34
CA LEU A 217 14.28 0.22 15.50
C LEU A 217 15.74 0.27 15.96
N LYS A 218 16.70 0.19 15.04
CA LYS A 218 18.14 0.26 15.34
C LYS A 218 18.53 1.58 15.98
N GLU A 219 17.99 2.69 15.47
CA GLU A 219 18.18 4.03 16.04
C GLU A 219 17.63 4.10 17.48
N ASN A 220 16.38 3.69 17.68
CA ASN A 220 15.71 3.73 18.98
C ASN A 220 16.38 2.82 20.03
N LEU A 221 17.07 1.76 19.60
CA LEU A 221 17.78 0.82 20.48
C LEU A 221 19.29 1.11 20.59
N ALA A 222 19.83 2.14 19.92
CA ALA A 222 21.27 2.38 19.87
C ALA A 222 21.84 2.65 21.26
N GLU A 223 21.23 3.56 22.02
CA GLU A 223 21.67 3.92 23.37
C GLU A 223 21.56 2.73 24.34
N THR A 224 20.42 2.04 24.34
CA THR A 224 20.19 0.83 25.15
C THR A 224 21.20 -0.27 24.83
N LYS A 225 21.55 -0.45 23.54
CA LYS A 225 22.60 -1.41 23.12
C LYS A 225 23.96 -1.03 23.69
N GLU A 226 24.37 0.24 23.59
CA GLU A 226 25.65 0.70 24.12
C GLU A 226 25.74 0.52 25.64
N GLN A 227 24.68 0.86 26.39
CA GLN A 227 24.63 0.65 27.84
C GLN A 227 24.81 -0.82 28.20
N LEU A 228 24.06 -1.73 27.56
CA LEU A 228 24.14 -3.17 27.81
C LEU A 228 25.53 -3.75 27.50
N TYR A 229 26.12 -3.38 26.36
CA TYR A 229 27.44 -3.88 25.97
C TYR A 229 28.59 -3.27 26.79
N SER A 230 28.38 -2.12 27.42
CA SER A 230 29.31 -1.55 28.41
C SER A 230 29.25 -2.23 29.79
N GLY A 231 28.35 -3.20 29.97
CA GLY A 231 28.14 -3.92 31.23
C GLY A 231 27.20 -3.21 32.20
N GLN A 232 26.54 -2.13 31.78
CA GLN A 232 25.54 -1.45 32.60
C GLN A 232 24.19 -2.15 32.51
N MET A 233 23.52 -2.31 33.65
CA MET A 233 22.16 -2.82 33.68
C MET A 233 21.15 -1.71 33.37
N VAL A 234 20.19 -2.02 32.51
CA VAL A 234 19.08 -1.11 32.19
C VAL A 234 17.85 -1.50 33.04
N CYS A 235 17.42 -0.62 33.94
CA CYS A 235 16.35 -0.90 34.91
C CYS A 235 15.00 -1.20 34.24
N ASP A 236 14.67 -0.48 33.16
CA ASP A 236 13.38 -0.55 32.46
C ASP A 236 13.51 -1.10 31.03
N LEU A 237 14.52 -1.95 30.78
CA LEU A 237 14.87 -2.48 29.45
C LEU A 237 13.65 -2.94 28.63
N ARG A 238 12.73 -3.68 29.28
CA ARG A 238 11.51 -4.18 28.66
C ARG A 238 10.64 -3.06 28.09
N LYS A 239 10.44 -1.97 28.85
CA LYS A 239 9.58 -0.86 28.45
C LYS A 239 10.20 -0.11 27.28
N GLU A 240 11.50 0.16 27.34
CA GLU A 240 12.25 0.82 26.25
C GLU A 240 12.20 0.00 24.97
N MET A 241 12.48 -1.30 25.08
CA MET A 241 12.44 -2.24 23.97
C MET A 241 11.05 -2.36 23.37
N LYS A 242 10.02 -2.49 24.21
CA LYS A 242 8.63 -2.52 23.75
C LYS A 242 8.24 -1.22 23.04
N LYS A 243 8.60 -0.07 23.60
CA LYS A 243 8.35 1.22 22.98
C LYS A 243 9.03 1.33 21.61
N ALA A 244 10.31 0.98 21.53
CA ALA A 244 11.06 1.00 20.27
C ALA A 244 10.44 0.07 19.21
N PHE A 245 9.97 -1.11 19.64
CA PHE A 245 9.25 -2.06 18.80
C PHE A 245 7.90 -1.48 18.32
N ASP A 246 7.07 -0.99 19.24
CA ASP A 246 5.74 -0.45 18.93
C ASP A 246 5.84 0.78 18.00
N ASP A 247 6.82 1.66 18.23
CA ASP A 247 7.08 2.84 17.38
C ASP A 247 7.51 2.44 15.95
N ALA A 248 8.41 1.46 15.82
CA ALA A 248 8.86 0.97 14.52
C ALA A 248 7.75 0.21 13.76
N MET A 249 6.94 -0.58 14.46
CA MET A 249 5.78 -1.25 13.89
C MET A 249 4.69 -0.26 13.47
N ALA A 250 4.46 0.80 14.25
CA ALA A 250 3.52 1.85 13.90
C ALA A 250 3.93 2.60 12.62
N LEU A 251 5.23 2.85 12.45
CA LEU A 251 5.76 3.43 11.21
C LEU A 251 5.49 2.51 10.01
N PHE A 252 5.75 1.21 10.17
CA PHE A 252 5.47 0.22 9.11
C PHE A 252 3.97 0.17 8.77
N ASP A 253 3.11 0.05 9.79
CA ASP A 253 1.65 -0.07 9.60
C ASP A 253 1.06 1.20 8.95
N ALA A 254 1.56 2.39 9.31
CA ALA A 254 1.13 3.64 8.72
C ALA A 254 1.51 3.75 7.22
N GLY A 255 2.69 3.25 6.83
CA GLY A 255 3.15 3.31 5.45
C GLY A 255 2.64 2.18 4.56
N ALA A 256 2.48 0.97 5.11
CA ALA A 256 2.26 -0.25 4.33
C ALA A 256 0.79 -0.71 4.26
N SER A 257 -0.08 -0.24 5.17
CA SER A 257 -1.48 -0.70 5.25
C SER A 257 -2.34 -0.36 4.02
N GLY A 258 -1.95 0.65 3.23
CA GLY A 258 -2.64 1.02 1.98
C GLY A 258 -2.41 0.06 0.82
N TYR A 259 -1.45 -0.86 0.94
CA TYR A 259 -1.09 -1.83 -0.10
C TYR A 259 -1.90 -3.14 0.04
N GLN A 260 -1.66 -4.10 -0.86
CA GLN A 260 -2.40 -5.38 -0.88
C GLN A 260 -2.29 -6.12 0.45
N ALA A 261 -3.43 -6.56 0.99
CA ALA A 261 -3.53 -7.15 2.33
C ALA A 261 -2.65 -8.39 2.52
N GLU A 262 -2.55 -9.26 1.51
CA GLU A 262 -1.70 -10.46 1.54
C GLU A 262 -0.22 -10.09 1.73
N ILE A 263 0.31 -9.21 0.88
CA ILE A 263 1.72 -8.76 0.97
C ILE A 263 1.97 -8.02 2.27
N TYR A 264 1.05 -7.14 2.67
CA TYR A 264 1.16 -6.39 3.91
C TYR A 264 1.25 -7.34 5.12
N SER A 265 0.30 -8.27 5.25
CA SER A 265 0.25 -9.21 6.38
C SER A 265 1.49 -10.11 6.45
N GLU A 266 1.95 -10.63 5.30
CA GLU A 266 3.16 -11.45 5.20
C GLU A 266 4.40 -10.65 5.62
N THR A 267 4.58 -9.46 5.03
CA THR A 267 5.74 -8.60 5.31
C THR A 267 5.75 -8.13 6.77
N ARG A 268 4.58 -7.80 7.33
CA ARG A 268 4.42 -7.42 8.73
C ARG A 268 4.82 -8.54 9.68
N SER A 269 4.39 -9.78 9.40
CA SER A 269 4.76 -10.96 10.21
C SER A 269 6.28 -11.25 10.14
N ASN A 270 6.87 -11.11 8.95
CA ASN A 270 8.30 -11.24 8.76
C ASN A 270 9.09 -10.17 9.52
N LEU A 271 8.65 -8.90 9.47
CA LEU A 271 9.26 -7.79 10.20
C LEU A 271 9.19 -8.01 11.71
N GLN A 272 8.02 -8.39 12.22
CA GLN A 272 7.84 -8.71 13.63
C GLN A 272 8.79 -9.82 14.08
N SER A 273 8.91 -10.90 13.30
CA SER A 273 9.84 -11.99 13.59
C SER A 273 11.31 -11.55 13.55
N HIS A 274 11.65 -10.66 12.61
CA HIS A 274 12.98 -10.08 12.48
C HIS A 274 13.36 -9.21 13.69
N PHE A 275 12.44 -8.37 14.16
CA PHE A 275 12.64 -7.52 15.34
C PHE A 275 12.86 -8.36 16.60
N HIS A 276 12.05 -9.41 16.82
CA HIS A 276 12.28 -10.32 17.94
C HIS A 276 13.67 -10.95 17.90
N LYS A 277 14.14 -11.39 16.73
CA LYS A 277 15.49 -11.95 16.57
C LYS A 277 16.60 -10.94 16.88
N GLN A 278 16.44 -9.67 16.49
CA GLN A 278 17.41 -8.62 16.83
C GLN A 278 17.43 -8.26 18.32
N MET A 279 16.28 -8.39 18.99
CA MET A 279 16.09 -7.97 20.38
C MET A 279 16.46 -9.07 21.39
N ALA A 280 16.28 -10.34 21.03
CA ALA A 280 16.66 -11.51 21.83
C ALA A 280 18.08 -11.44 22.46
N PRO A 281 19.16 -11.11 21.72
CA PRO A 281 20.50 -11.06 22.30
C PRO A 281 20.67 -9.97 23.37
N LEU A 282 19.92 -8.86 23.28
CA LEU A 282 19.97 -7.79 24.29
C LEU A 282 19.43 -8.28 25.63
N PHE A 283 18.36 -9.07 25.59
CA PHE A 283 17.86 -9.74 26.78
C PHE A 283 18.87 -10.73 27.36
N SER A 284 19.54 -11.52 26.51
CA SER A 284 20.55 -12.47 26.97
C SER A 284 21.73 -11.78 27.67
N VAL A 285 22.15 -10.59 27.19
CA VAL A 285 23.21 -9.80 27.84
C VAL A 285 22.76 -9.29 29.21
N GLN A 286 21.54 -8.73 29.31
CA GLN A 286 20.99 -8.26 30.58
C GLN A 286 20.81 -9.38 31.60
N LEU A 287 20.39 -10.57 31.17
CA LEU A 287 20.23 -11.74 32.03
C LEU A 287 21.58 -12.26 32.55
N LYS A 288 22.60 -12.28 31.70
CA LYS A 288 23.97 -12.62 32.13
C LYS A 288 24.50 -11.63 33.16
N ALA A 289 24.32 -10.34 32.93
CA ALA A 289 24.73 -9.30 33.88
C ALA A 289 24.01 -9.45 35.23
N LEU A 290 22.71 -9.76 35.21
CA LEU A 290 21.93 -10.03 36.42
C LEU A 290 22.43 -11.30 37.13
N ALA A 291 22.69 -12.38 36.40
CA ALA A 291 23.20 -13.63 36.97
C ALA A 291 24.57 -13.43 37.63
N THR A 292 25.48 -12.69 37.00
CA THR A 292 26.78 -12.34 37.59
C THR A 292 26.61 -11.51 38.85
N GLN A 293 25.75 -10.49 38.83
CA GLN A 293 25.48 -9.67 40.01
C GLN A 293 24.92 -10.50 41.19
N MET A 294 24.03 -11.45 40.90
CA MET A 294 23.46 -12.33 41.93
C MET A 294 24.49 -13.34 42.44
N ALA A 295 25.38 -13.84 41.59
CA ALA A 295 26.49 -14.71 41.98
C ALA A 295 27.47 -13.97 42.90
N ASP A 296 27.89 -12.76 42.55
CA ASP A 296 28.80 -11.94 43.38
C ASP A 296 28.18 -11.67 44.77
N ARG A 297 26.88 -11.34 44.81
CA ARG A 297 26.15 -11.13 46.06
C ARG A 297 26.05 -12.41 46.90
N PHE A 298 25.81 -13.54 46.25
CA PHE A 298 25.78 -14.84 46.90
C PHE A 298 27.14 -15.19 47.52
N GLU A 299 28.24 -14.99 46.79
CA GLU A 299 29.60 -15.19 47.31
C GLU A 299 29.87 -14.30 48.53
N GLU A 300 29.50 -13.01 48.49
CA GLU A 300 29.64 -12.11 49.64
C GLU A 300 28.82 -12.54 50.87
N GLU A 301 27.61 -13.07 50.68
CA GLU A 301 26.77 -13.58 51.78
C GLU A 301 27.32 -14.88 52.35
N MET A 302 27.85 -15.76 51.48
CA MET A 302 28.48 -17.01 51.86
C MET A 302 29.81 -16.80 52.61
N ASP A 303 30.61 -15.81 52.21
CA ASP A 303 31.85 -15.44 52.90
C ASP A 303 31.59 -14.93 54.32
N LYS A 304 30.49 -14.20 54.55
CA LYS A 304 30.06 -13.77 55.89
C LYS A 304 29.67 -14.95 56.78
N LEU A 305 29.16 -16.03 56.17
CA LEU A 305 28.71 -17.24 56.87
C LEU A 305 29.87 -18.12 57.36
N HIS A 306 31.07 -17.99 56.77
CA HIS A 306 32.25 -18.80 57.06
C HIS A 306 32.78 -18.68 58.51
N MET A 307 32.16 -17.83 59.35
CA MET A 307 32.52 -17.60 60.75
C MET A 307 31.59 -18.27 61.78
N GLU A 308 30.59 -19.05 61.36
CA GLU A 308 29.54 -19.62 62.24
C GLU A 308 29.68 -21.15 62.48
N PRO A 309 29.15 -21.71 63.61
CA PRO A 309 29.19 -23.15 63.91
C PRO A 309 28.49 -24.04 62.87
N THR A 310 29.02 -25.24 62.64
CA THR A 310 28.69 -26.16 61.52
C THR A 310 27.21 -26.54 61.36
N ARG A 311 26.40 -26.44 62.43
CA ARG A 311 24.97 -26.79 62.40
C ARG A 311 24.07 -25.65 61.92
N TYR A 312 24.48 -24.38 62.12
CA TYR A 312 23.77 -23.20 61.62
C TYR A 312 24.13 -22.88 60.16
N TYR A 313 25.30 -23.36 59.71
CA TYR A 313 25.81 -23.15 58.36
C TYR A 313 24.86 -23.69 57.28
N TYR A 314 24.44 -24.96 57.37
CA TYR A 314 23.63 -25.60 56.33
C TYR A 314 22.23 -24.98 56.18
N GLU A 315 21.54 -24.72 57.29
CA GLU A 315 20.18 -24.13 57.26
C GLU A 315 20.20 -22.68 56.75
N THR A 316 21.27 -21.94 57.02
CA THR A 316 21.38 -20.54 56.61
C THR A 316 21.88 -20.43 55.17
N ALA A 317 22.80 -21.30 54.74
CA ALA A 317 23.22 -21.41 53.34
C ALA A 317 22.06 -21.80 52.41
N ASP A 318 21.21 -22.75 52.81
CA ASP A 318 20.03 -23.15 52.03
C ASP A 318 19.04 -21.99 51.85
N LYS A 319 18.80 -21.22 52.92
CA LYS A 319 17.97 -20.00 52.86
C LYS A 319 18.54 -18.93 51.93
N ILE A 320 19.85 -18.70 51.98
CA ILE A 320 20.53 -17.73 51.10
C ILE A 320 20.39 -18.18 49.63
N CYS A 321 20.61 -19.46 49.36
CA CYS A 321 20.45 -20.04 48.02
C CYS A 321 19.02 -19.83 47.47
N VAL A 322 18.00 -20.25 48.23
CA VAL A 322 16.59 -20.11 47.84
C VAL A 322 16.20 -18.65 47.67
N SER A 323 16.64 -17.76 48.56
CA SER A 323 16.31 -16.33 48.47
C SER A 323 16.95 -15.63 47.27
N THR A 324 18.18 -16.03 46.92
CA THR A 324 18.90 -15.47 45.77
C THR A 324 18.28 -15.94 44.45
N LEU A 325 17.87 -17.21 44.39
CA LEU A 325 17.15 -17.77 43.25
C LEU A 325 15.77 -17.12 43.06
N ASP A 326 14.98 -16.98 44.14
CA ASP A 326 13.66 -16.33 44.09
C ASP A 326 13.76 -14.85 43.68
N GLU A 327 14.82 -14.15 44.12
CA GLU A 327 15.08 -12.77 43.69
C GLU A 327 15.49 -12.69 42.20
N PHE A 328 16.33 -13.61 41.74
CA PHE A 328 16.70 -13.71 40.32
C PHE A 328 15.46 -13.99 39.45
N GLU A 329 14.62 -14.94 39.85
CA GLU A 329 13.38 -15.27 39.14
C GLU A 329 12.42 -14.09 39.10
N LYS A 330 12.19 -13.39 40.22
CA LYS A 330 11.34 -12.19 40.24
C LYS A 330 11.87 -11.08 39.34
N GLN A 331 13.18 -10.84 39.34
CA GLN A 331 13.78 -9.81 38.48
C GLN A 331 13.81 -10.21 37.01
N ALA A 332 13.96 -11.51 36.72
CA ALA A 332 13.86 -12.05 35.36
C ALA A 332 12.41 -11.99 34.85
N GLU A 333 11.45 -12.53 35.59
CA GLU A 333 10.03 -12.64 35.22
C GLU A 333 9.31 -11.29 35.16
N GLY A 334 9.53 -10.41 36.15
CA GLY A 334 8.98 -9.05 36.15
C GLY A 334 9.40 -8.24 34.92
N ARG A 335 10.55 -8.60 34.33
CA ARG A 335 11.09 -8.01 33.11
C ARG A 335 10.74 -8.78 31.83
N TRP A 336 10.00 -9.90 31.89
CA TRP A 336 9.82 -10.81 30.74
C TRP A 336 8.38 -11.14 30.30
N HIS A 337 7.37 -11.09 31.18
CA HIS A 337 6.13 -11.85 30.99
C HIS A 337 5.09 -11.36 29.94
N SER A 338 5.45 -10.82 28.77
CA SER A 338 4.45 -10.58 27.71
C SER A 338 4.89 -10.68 26.25
N ILE A 339 6.04 -11.29 25.95
CA ILE A 339 6.33 -11.67 24.56
C ILE A 339 5.78 -13.09 24.37
N HIS A 340 4.60 -13.20 23.76
CA HIS A 340 3.78 -14.41 23.70
C HIS A 340 4.38 -15.61 22.95
N TYR A 341 5.68 -15.58 22.61
CA TYR A 341 6.36 -16.66 21.88
C TYR A 341 7.70 -17.09 22.50
N ALA A 342 8.11 -16.53 23.64
CA ALA A 342 9.39 -16.88 24.26
C ALA A 342 9.34 -18.09 25.22
N HIS A 343 8.29 -18.93 25.13
CA HIS A 343 8.16 -20.12 25.98
C HIS A 343 9.16 -21.24 25.60
N SER A 344 9.70 -21.27 24.38
CA SER A 344 10.67 -22.32 24.00
C SER A 344 12.10 -22.03 24.48
N ASP A 345 12.53 -20.77 24.44
CA ASP A 345 13.91 -20.38 24.80
C ASP A 345 14.07 -20.17 26.32
N TYR A 346 13.00 -19.75 27.02
CA TYR A 346 13.04 -19.64 28.48
C TYR A 346 13.25 -21.02 29.14
N GLY A 347 12.64 -22.08 28.59
CA GLY A 347 12.83 -23.45 29.08
C GLY A 347 14.25 -24.00 28.87
N GLN A 348 14.93 -23.60 27.78
CA GLN A 348 16.34 -23.97 27.55
C GLN A 348 17.31 -23.15 28.41
N MET A 349 17.06 -21.86 28.61
CA MET A 349 17.89 -21.04 29.50
C MET A 349 17.71 -21.41 30.98
N HIS A 350 16.48 -21.66 31.44
CA HIS A 350 16.20 -22.08 32.81
C HIS A 350 16.95 -23.38 33.17
N ASN A 351 16.98 -24.37 32.28
CA ASN A 351 17.76 -25.60 32.49
C ASN A 351 19.29 -25.40 32.48
N THR A 352 19.79 -24.36 31.81
CA THR A 352 21.25 -24.10 31.74
C THR A 352 21.73 -23.33 32.98
N TYR A 353 20.87 -22.50 33.59
CA TYR A 353 21.21 -21.74 34.80
C TYR A 353 20.87 -22.47 36.10
N CYS A 354 19.92 -23.42 36.12
CA CYS A 354 19.69 -24.30 37.27
C CYS A 354 20.77 -25.40 37.45
N LEU A 355 21.78 -25.43 36.58
CA LEU A 355 22.93 -26.36 36.65
C LEU A 355 24.24 -25.67 37.11
N LEU A 356 24.20 -24.37 37.38
CA LEU A 356 25.19 -23.61 38.16
C LEU A 356 24.65 -23.41 39.56
#